data_AF-A0A952WIS3-F1
#
_entry.id   AF-A0A952WIS3-F1
#
_cell.length_a   1.000
_cell.length_b   1.000
_cell.length_c   1.000
_cell.angle_alpha   90.00
_cell.angle_beta   90.00
_cell.angle_gamma   90.00
#
_symmetry.space_group_name_H-M   'P 1'
#
loop_
_entity.id
_entity.type
_entity.pdbx_description
1 polymer ?
#
loop_
_entity_poly.entity_id
_entity_poly.type
_entity_poly.pdbx_seq_one_letter_code
_entity_poly.pdbx_strand_id
1 'polypeptide(L)'
;MLIHGAESLKDKRRVIQSLKDRLHREHLCSIAEVGDPDLLNVATMALAVVTREGRRAGEILDTVTTKLRELRDGELGEIDRQILHASAGWLGAVAPEEQDDATPDARPGPTASPATQEAPMRIGDPKSGDGTDAETDAIIHERALEADLIEQIEQADREDRARRGGDAA
;
A
#
# COMPACT_ATOMS: atom_id res chain seq x y z
N MET A 1 11.44 -14.82 -13.52
CA MET A 1 10.63 -15.65 -14.44
C MET A 1 11.33 -15.71 -15.78
N LEU A 2 11.39 -16.90 -16.40
CA LEU A 2 11.88 -17.08 -17.77
C LEU A 2 10.72 -16.90 -18.76
N ILE A 3 10.98 -16.33 -19.93
CA ILE A 3 10.00 -16.12 -21.00
C ILE A 3 10.45 -16.91 -22.22
N HIS A 4 9.58 -17.78 -22.72
CA HIS A 4 9.87 -18.63 -23.86
C HIS A 4 9.59 -17.89 -25.17
N GLY A 5 10.48 -18.05 -26.16
CA GLY A 5 10.25 -17.58 -27.53
C GLY A 5 10.20 -16.06 -27.72
N ALA A 6 10.64 -15.27 -26.75
CA ALA A 6 10.74 -13.82 -26.91
C ALA A 6 11.98 -13.45 -27.74
N GLU A 7 11.77 -13.01 -28.97
CA GLU A 7 12.84 -12.58 -29.90
C GLU A 7 13.02 -11.05 -29.92
N SER A 8 12.16 -10.31 -29.22
CA SER A 8 12.25 -8.86 -29.10
C SER A 8 11.68 -8.32 -27.77
N LEU A 9 12.05 -7.09 -27.41
CA LEU A 9 11.48 -6.40 -26.23
C LEU A 9 9.98 -6.18 -26.36
N LYS A 10 9.44 -6.17 -27.58
CA LYS A 10 8.00 -6.05 -27.80
C LYS A 10 7.29 -7.37 -27.45
N ASP A 11 7.89 -8.50 -27.79
CA ASP A 11 7.32 -9.83 -27.49
C ASP A 11 7.30 -10.06 -25.99
N LYS A 12 8.41 -9.77 -25.30
CA LYS A 12 8.47 -9.76 -23.83
C LYS A 12 7.36 -8.91 -23.22
N ARG A 13 7.23 -7.64 -23.65
CA ARG A 13 6.19 -6.73 -23.16
C ARG A 13 4.78 -7.27 -23.37
N ARG A 14 4.52 -7.94 -24.49
CA ARG A 14 3.22 -8.57 -24.77
C ARG A 14 2.93 -9.71 -23.76
N VAL A 15 3.89 -10.59 -23.51
CA VAL A 15 3.73 -11.68 -22.54
C VAL A 15 3.51 -11.12 -21.14
N ILE A 16 4.35 -10.17 -20.70
CA ILE A 16 4.24 -9.54 -19.38
C ILE A 16 2.90 -8.82 -19.22
N GLN A 17 2.47 -8.04 -20.22
CA GLN A 17 1.20 -7.32 -20.15
C GLN A 17 0.02 -8.29 -20.05
N SER A 18 0.00 -9.35 -20.84
CA SER A 18 -1.05 -10.38 -20.76
C SER A 18 -1.07 -11.05 -19.39
N LEU A 19 0.10 -11.32 -18.79
CA LEU A 19 0.19 -11.91 -17.47
C LEU A 19 -0.35 -10.97 -16.40
N LYS A 20 0.10 -9.70 -16.41
CA LYS A 20 -0.36 -8.66 -15.48
C LYS A 20 -1.87 -8.50 -15.54
N ASP A 21 -2.42 -8.36 -16.75
CA ASP A 21 -3.86 -8.18 -16.97
C ASP A 21 -4.66 -9.38 -16.46
N ARG A 22 -4.19 -10.60 -16.71
CA ARG A 22 -4.86 -11.82 -16.22
C ARG A 22 -4.87 -11.89 -14.70
N LEU A 23 -3.70 -11.76 -14.06
CA LEU A 23 -3.58 -11.88 -12.61
C LEU A 23 -4.33 -10.74 -11.88
N HIS A 24 -4.24 -9.51 -12.39
CA HIS A 24 -4.97 -8.39 -11.83
C HIS A 24 -6.48 -8.61 -11.86
N ARG A 25 -7.03 -9.07 -13.00
CA ARG A 25 -8.47 -9.33 -13.13
C ARG A 25 -8.98 -10.47 -12.25
N GLU A 26 -8.18 -11.53 -12.10
CA GLU A 26 -8.60 -12.74 -11.38
C GLU A 26 -8.39 -12.64 -9.86
N HIS A 27 -7.40 -11.84 -9.41
CA HIS A 27 -6.97 -11.81 -8.01
C HIS A 27 -6.98 -10.42 -7.38
N LEU A 28 -7.27 -9.37 -8.15
CA LEU A 28 -7.21 -7.97 -7.68
C LEU A 28 -5.84 -7.61 -7.09
N CYS A 29 -4.78 -8.27 -7.55
CA CYS A 29 -3.42 -7.99 -7.12
C CYS A 29 -2.81 -6.85 -7.94
N SER A 30 -1.94 -6.05 -7.31
CA SER A 30 -1.01 -5.20 -8.03
C SER A 30 0.19 -6.03 -8.48
N ILE A 31 0.62 -5.87 -9.72
CA ILE A 31 1.74 -6.62 -10.28
C ILE A 31 2.54 -5.77 -11.27
N ALA A 32 3.86 -5.86 -11.20
CA ALA A 32 4.77 -5.10 -12.07
C ALA A 32 6.03 -5.90 -12.39
N GLU A 33 6.67 -5.57 -13.51
CA GLU A 33 8.07 -5.93 -13.74
C GLU A 33 8.94 -4.92 -12.99
N VAL A 34 9.93 -5.40 -12.23
CA VAL A 34 10.77 -4.59 -11.35
C VAL A 34 12.27 -4.78 -11.58
N GLY A 35 12.66 -5.65 -12.51
CA GLY A 35 14.06 -5.91 -12.82
C GLY A 35 14.24 -6.59 -14.18
N ASP A 36 15.47 -6.53 -14.68
CA ASP A 36 15.91 -7.09 -15.96
C ASP A 36 15.16 -6.58 -17.21
N PRO A 37 14.76 -5.29 -17.31
CA PRO A 37 13.90 -4.82 -18.40
C PRO A 37 14.51 -5.04 -19.79
N ASP A 38 15.83 -4.99 -19.90
CA ASP A 38 16.56 -5.12 -21.17
C ASP A 38 16.82 -6.58 -21.59
N LEU A 39 16.58 -7.56 -20.72
CA LEU A 39 16.70 -8.98 -21.07
C LEU A 39 15.41 -9.47 -21.70
N LEU A 40 15.49 -10.10 -22.88
CA LEU A 40 14.31 -10.51 -23.65
C LEU A 40 13.56 -11.69 -23.02
N ASN A 41 14.31 -12.62 -22.43
CA ASN A 41 13.86 -13.93 -21.97
C ASN A 41 13.78 -14.03 -20.44
N VAL A 42 13.98 -12.92 -19.73
CA VAL A 42 13.95 -12.87 -18.26
C VAL A 42 13.10 -11.67 -17.83
N ALA A 43 12.28 -11.88 -16.80
CA ALA A 43 11.55 -10.82 -16.13
C ALA A 43 11.54 -11.06 -14.62
N THR A 44 11.95 -10.05 -13.86
CA THR A 44 11.75 -10.03 -12.41
C THR A 44 10.44 -9.32 -12.11
N MET A 45 9.52 -10.01 -11.45
CA MET A 45 8.15 -9.53 -11.20
C MET A 45 7.92 -9.32 -9.72
N ALA A 46 7.23 -8.24 -9.34
CA ALA A 46 6.74 -8.01 -7.99
C ALA A 46 5.21 -8.05 -7.98
N LEU A 47 4.63 -8.57 -6.90
CA LEU A 47 3.19 -8.65 -6.71
C LEU A 47 2.83 -8.27 -5.28
N ALA A 48 1.76 -7.49 -5.13
CA ALA A 48 1.23 -7.07 -3.85
C ALA A 48 -0.29 -7.27 -3.78
N VAL A 49 -0.76 -7.68 -2.60
CA VAL A 49 -2.17 -7.82 -2.26
C VAL A 49 -2.39 -7.26 -0.86
N VAL A 50 -3.53 -6.60 -0.65
CA VAL A 50 -3.94 -6.09 0.66
C VAL A 50 -5.21 -6.80 1.06
N THR A 51 -5.22 -7.42 2.24
CA THR A 51 -6.36 -8.16 2.78
C THR A 51 -6.55 -7.82 4.24
N ARG A 52 -7.74 -8.11 4.78
CA ARG A 52 -8.06 -7.92 6.20
C ARG A 52 -7.30 -8.91 7.11
N GLU A 53 -7.03 -10.11 6.60
CA GLU A 53 -6.41 -11.20 7.35
C GLU A 53 -5.26 -11.81 6.55
N GLY A 54 -4.15 -12.16 7.22
CA GLY A 54 -2.97 -12.74 6.59
C GLY A 54 -3.22 -14.10 5.92
N ARG A 55 -4.14 -14.91 6.48
CA ARG A 55 -4.56 -16.18 5.87
C ARG A 55 -5.11 -15.96 4.46
N ARG A 56 -5.93 -14.93 4.27
CA ARG A 56 -6.50 -14.62 2.95
C ARG A 56 -5.43 -14.17 1.96
N ALA A 57 -4.44 -13.40 2.40
CA ALA A 57 -3.29 -13.06 1.57
C ALA A 57 -2.54 -14.32 1.14
N GLY A 58 -2.26 -15.23 2.08
CA GLY A 58 -1.61 -16.52 1.80
C GLY A 58 -2.36 -17.34 0.73
N GLU A 59 -3.68 -17.51 0.88
CA GLU A 59 -4.52 -18.22 -0.09
C GLU A 59 -4.45 -17.62 -1.50
N ILE A 60 -4.50 -16.29 -1.62
CA ILE A 60 -4.40 -15.60 -2.91
C ILE A 60 -3.01 -15.82 -3.51
N LEU A 61 -1.95 -15.65 -2.71
CA LEU A 61 -0.58 -15.82 -3.16
C LEU A 61 -0.32 -17.27 -3.61
N ASP A 62 -0.84 -18.28 -2.90
CA ASP A 62 -0.71 -19.70 -3.28
C ASP A 62 -1.40 -19.98 -4.61
N THR A 63 -2.59 -19.42 -4.80
CA THR A 63 -3.35 -19.55 -6.04
C THR A 63 -2.59 -18.90 -7.21
N VAL A 64 -2.04 -17.70 -6.99
CA VAL A 64 -1.25 -16.99 -8.01
C VAL A 64 0.03 -17.77 -8.34
N THR A 65 0.76 -18.26 -7.34
CA THR A 65 1.95 -19.09 -7.55
C THR A 65 1.63 -20.34 -8.37
N THR A 66 0.52 -21.01 -8.08
CA THR A 66 0.08 -22.19 -8.85
C THR A 66 -0.17 -21.82 -10.32
N LYS A 67 -0.91 -20.73 -10.58
CA LYS A 67 -1.18 -20.25 -11.94
C LYS A 67 0.08 -19.81 -12.69
N LEU A 68 1.04 -19.21 -11.98
CA LEU A 68 2.32 -18.84 -12.56
C LEU A 68 3.13 -20.07 -12.98
N ARG A 69 3.06 -21.17 -12.22
CA ARG A 69 3.70 -22.44 -12.60
C ARG A 69 3.04 -23.11 -13.81
N GLU A 70 1.77 -22.82 -14.08
CA GLU A 70 1.01 -23.37 -15.22
C GLU A 70 1.15 -22.55 -16.52
N LEU A 71 1.92 -21.46 -16.50
CA LEU A 71 2.19 -20.65 -17.69
C LEU A 71 2.84 -21.47 -18.80
N ARG A 72 2.37 -21.27 -20.03
CA ARG A 72 2.96 -21.88 -21.24
C ARG A 72 4.10 -21.03 -21.79
N ASP A 73 3.93 -19.72 -21.78
CA ASP A 73 4.85 -18.76 -22.40
C ASP A 73 6.02 -18.38 -21.48
N GLY A 74 6.13 -19.01 -20.31
CA GLY A 74 7.21 -18.75 -19.37
C GLY A 74 7.27 -19.74 -18.22
N GLU A 75 8.37 -19.70 -17.47
CA GLU A 75 8.63 -20.55 -16.32
C GLU A 75 8.91 -19.69 -15.07
N LEU A 76 8.28 -20.06 -13.96
CA LEU A 76 8.47 -19.40 -12.68
C LEU A 76 9.79 -19.86 -12.05
N GLY A 77 10.66 -18.91 -11.74
CA GLY A 77 11.91 -19.16 -11.02
C GLY A 77 11.74 -19.08 -9.51
N GLU A 78 12.75 -18.53 -8.85
CA GLU A 78 12.71 -18.26 -7.41
C GLU A 78 11.55 -17.34 -7.04
N ILE A 79 10.99 -17.57 -5.85
CA ILE A 79 9.91 -16.80 -5.27
C ILE A 79 10.32 -16.47 -3.85
N ASP A 80 10.32 -15.18 -3.53
CA ASP A 80 10.29 -14.71 -2.15
C ASP A 80 8.87 -14.25 -1.78
N ARG A 81 8.47 -14.50 -0.53
CA ARG A 81 7.15 -14.14 -0.02
C ARG A 81 7.27 -13.56 1.37
N GLN A 82 6.73 -12.36 1.52
CA GLN A 82 6.55 -11.70 2.81
C GLN A 82 5.08 -11.38 3.04
N ILE A 83 4.60 -11.53 4.28
CA ILE A 83 3.29 -11.03 4.72
C ILE A 83 3.55 -9.96 5.77
N LEU A 84 3.15 -8.73 5.45
CA LEU A 84 3.26 -7.58 6.35
C LEU A 84 1.92 -7.37 7.06
N HIS A 85 1.96 -7.24 8.38
CA HIS A 85 0.77 -6.96 9.19
C HIS A 85 0.67 -5.46 9.45
N ALA A 86 -0.36 -4.85 8.88
CA ALA A 86 -0.71 -3.46 9.19
C ALA A 86 -1.27 -3.37 10.62
N SER A 87 -0.58 -2.68 11.52
CA SER A 87 -1.15 -2.26 12.82
C SER A 87 -1.80 -0.87 12.71
N ALA A 88 -2.74 -0.56 13.60
CA ALA A 88 -3.52 0.69 13.58
C ALA A 88 -2.69 1.98 13.51
N GLY A 89 -1.44 1.96 14.00
CA GLY A 89 -0.50 3.09 13.87
C GLY A 89 -0.09 3.41 12.43
N TRP A 90 -0.34 2.52 11.46
CA TRP A 90 0.08 2.69 10.06
C TRP A 90 -0.91 3.49 9.20
N LEU A 91 -2.16 3.61 9.64
CA LEU A 91 -3.22 4.23 8.83
C LEU A 91 -3.33 5.74 8.99
N GLY A 92 -2.49 6.37 9.82
CA GLY A 92 -2.60 7.78 10.14
C GLY A 92 -3.98 8.08 10.72
N ALA A 93 -4.12 8.01 12.05
CA ALA A 93 -5.19 8.78 12.68
C ALA A 93 -4.88 10.25 12.38
N VAL A 94 -5.40 10.77 11.27
CA VAL A 94 -5.40 12.20 11.00
C VAL A 94 -6.21 12.77 12.15
N ALA A 95 -5.53 13.42 13.10
CA ALA A 95 -6.20 14.19 14.12
C ALA A 95 -7.20 15.12 13.41
N PRO A 96 -8.44 15.28 13.90
CA PRO A 96 -9.36 16.25 13.32
C PRO A 96 -8.63 17.58 13.29
N GLU A 97 -8.35 18.11 12.09
CA GLU A 97 -7.79 19.45 11.98
C GLU A 97 -8.76 20.38 12.71
N GLU A 98 -8.31 21.01 13.80
CA GLU A 98 -9.06 22.04 14.48
C GLU A 98 -9.33 23.13 13.44
N GLN A 99 -10.58 23.22 13.03
CA GLN A 99 -11.08 24.22 12.12
C GLN A 99 -10.99 25.56 12.89
N ASP A 100 -9.91 26.29 12.64
CA ASP A 100 -9.64 27.60 13.23
C ASP A 100 -10.74 28.57 12.74
N ASP A 101 -11.82 28.67 13.52
CA ASP A 101 -12.92 29.60 13.31
C ASP A 101 -12.46 31.01 13.70
N ALA A 102 -11.81 31.68 12.75
CA ALA A 102 -11.58 33.11 12.79
C ALA A 102 -12.42 33.82 11.71
N THR A 103 -13.70 34.06 12.01
CA THR A 103 -14.57 35.04 11.33
C THR A 103 -14.35 36.41 12.00
N PRO A 104 -14.24 37.60 11.34
CA PRO A 104 -15.15 38.06 10.27
C PRO A 104 -14.57 38.98 9.16
N ASP A 105 -15.11 38.92 7.95
CA ASP A 105 -15.25 40.13 7.13
C ASP A 105 -16.60 40.16 6.40
N ALA A 106 -17.29 41.28 6.54
CA ALA A 106 -18.67 41.49 6.17
C ALA A 106 -18.77 42.08 4.76
N ARG A 107 -19.69 41.54 3.94
CA ARG A 107 -20.35 42.33 2.88
C ARG A 107 -21.84 42.01 2.86
N PRO A 108 -22.72 43.02 2.80
CA PRO A 108 -24.16 42.77 2.76
C PRO A 108 -24.59 42.44 1.32
N GLY A 109 -25.28 41.31 1.15
CA GLY A 109 -26.00 40.95 -0.07
C GLY A 109 -27.51 40.83 0.20
N PRO A 110 -28.39 41.19 -0.76
CA PRO A 110 -29.76 41.61 -0.46
C PRO A 110 -30.79 40.48 -0.23
N THR A 111 -31.73 40.85 0.63
CA THR A 111 -33.05 40.31 1.00
C THR A 111 -33.75 39.30 0.08
N ALA A 112 -34.23 38.19 0.68
CA ALA A 112 -35.57 37.63 0.47
C ALA A 112 -36.02 36.86 1.73
N SER A 113 -37.30 36.99 2.09
CA SER A 113 -37.95 36.59 3.35
C SER A 113 -38.80 35.30 3.18
N PRO A 114 -39.56 34.78 4.17
CA PRO A 114 -39.20 33.62 4.99
C PRO A 114 -40.15 32.40 4.84
N ALA A 115 -39.73 31.21 5.29
CA ALA A 115 -40.66 30.10 5.56
C ALA A 115 -40.14 29.15 6.66
N THR A 116 -40.80 29.28 7.83
CA THR A 116 -41.24 28.24 8.79
C THR A 116 -40.22 27.36 9.55
N GLN A 117 -40.41 27.39 10.88
CA GLN A 117 -39.80 26.66 12.01
C GLN A 117 -39.90 25.12 11.85
N GLU A 118 -39.09 24.26 12.49
CA GLU A 118 -39.09 23.95 13.94
C GLU A 118 -37.74 23.35 14.45
N ALA A 119 -37.42 23.62 15.72
CA ALA A 119 -36.32 23.03 16.50
C ALA A 119 -36.74 21.70 17.16
N PRO A 120 -35.79 20.86 17.67
CA PRO A 120 -35.68 20.83 19.14
C PRO A 120 -34.29 20.50 19.75
N MET A 121 -34.15 20.98 20.99
CA MET A 121 -33.49 20.45 22.20
C MET A 121 -31.95 20.38 22.30
N ARG A 122 -31.41 21.17 23.25
CA ARG A 122 -30.03 21.10 23.75
C ARG A 122 -29.92 20.18 24.97
N ILE A 123 -28.89 19.35 24.98
CA ILE A 123 -28.26 18.64 26.10
C ILE A 123 -26.77 18.62 25.69
N GLY A 124 -25.73 19.12 26.37
CA GLY A 124 -25.44 19.48 27.74
C GLY A 124 -23.96 19.09 27.93
N ASP A 125 -23.04 20.06 28.09
CA ASP A 125 -21.58 19.81 28.12
C ASP A 125 -21.12 19.14 29.43
N PRO A 126 -20.03 18.35 29.39
CA PRO A 126 -19.12 18.29 30.54
C PRO A 126 -17.64 18.57 30.19
N LYS A 127 -17.18 19.68 30.76
CA LYS A 127 -15.88 20.05 31.36
C LYS A 127 -14.54 19.43 30.89
N SER A 128 -13.62 20.38 30.71
CA SER A 128 -12.16 20.31 30.55
C SER A 128 -11.39 19.57 31.66
N GLY A 129 -10.31 18.92 31.26
CA GLY A 129 -9.24 18.41 32.12
C GLY A 129 -7.89 18.47 31.38
N ASP A 130 -6.95 19.18 32.00
CA ASP A 130 -5.53 19.41 31.66
C ASP A 130 -4.72 18.10 31.54
N GLY A 131 -3.85 17.99 30.52
CA GLY A 131 -3.02 16.81 30.27
C GLY A 131 -1.82 17.08 29.35
N THR A 132 -0.93 17.99 29.74
CA THR A 132 0.19 18.46 28.87
C THR A 132 1.48 17.62 28.89
N ASP A 133 1.57 16.53 29.66
CA ASP A 133 2.82 15.74 29.74
C ASP A 133 2.80 14.41 28.96
N ALA A 134 1.63 13.84 28.66
CA ALA A 134 1.52 12.56 27.93
C ALA A 134 1.61 12.73 26.41
N GLU A 135 1.27 13.93 25.92
CA GLU A 135 1.16 14.25 24.49
C GLU A 135 2.54 14.45 23.85
N THR A 136 3.50 14.97 24.61
CA THR A 136 4.89 15.18 24.13
C THR A 136 5.68 13.87 24.06
N ASP A 137 5.47 12.94 25.00
CA ASP A 137 6.11 11.61 24.99
C ASP A 137 5.60 10.73 23.83
N ALA A 138 4.34 10.91 23.42
CA ALA A 138 3.77 10.23 22.27
C ALA A 138 4.43 10.67 20.95
N ILE A 139 4.70 11.98 20.79
CA ILE A 139 5.30 12.57 19.58
C ILE A 139 6.76 12.13 19.38
N ILE A 140 7.54 11.97 20.46
CA ILE A 140 8.93 11.50 20.36
C ILE A 140 8.98 10.00 20.00
N HIS A 141 8.02 9.20 20.49
CA HIS A 141 7.94 7.78 20.12
C HIS A 141 7.44 7.56 18.68
N GLU A 142 6.64 8.49 18.16
CA GLU A 142 6.02 8.51 16.83
C GLU A 142 7.05 8.61 15.69
N ARG A 143 8.15 9.36 15.87
CA ARG A 143 9.23 9.44 14.86
C ARG A 143 10.10 8.20 14.76
N ALA A 144 10.08 7.32 15.76
CA ALA A 144 10.86 6.09 15.75
C ALA A 144 10.23 4.98 14.87
N LEU A 145 8.93 5.06 14.59
CA LEU A 145 8.17 3.99 13.92
C LEU A 145 8.05 4.14 12.40
N GLU A 146 8.11 5.37 11.86
CA GLU A 146 8.21 5.58 10.41
C GLU A 146 9.57 5.14 9.85
N ALA A 147 10.63 5.26 10.65
CA ALA A 147 11.95 4.73 10.32
C ALA A 147 11.94 3.19 10.29
N ASP A 148 11.26 2.55 11.25
CA ASP A 148 11.29 1.10 11.45
C ASP A 148 10.72 0.29 10.26
N LEU A 149 9.65 0.77 9.60
CA LEU A 149 9.09 0.04 8.45
C LEU A 149 9.94 0.18 7.18
N ILE A 150 10.44 1.39 6.90
CA ILE A 150 11.35 1.62 5.77
C ILE A 150 12.65 0.84 6.02
N GLU A 151 13.14 0.84 7.25
CA GLU A 151 14.34 0.12 7.65
C GLU A 151 14.14 -1.40 7.57
N GLN A 152 12.96 -1.93 7.91
CA GLN A 152 12.62 -3.35 7.72
C GLN A 152 12.55 -3.76 6.24
N ILE A 153 11.98 -2.92 5.37
CA ILE A 153 11.96 -3.15 3.92
C ILE A 153 13.38 -3.07 3.35
N GLU A 154 14.16 -2.06 3.74
CA GLU A 154 15.54 -1.88 3.30
C GLU A 154 16.49 -2.94 3.87
N GLN A 155 16.23 -3.46 5.06
CA GLN A 155 17.01 -4.55 5.66
C GLN A 155 16.70 -5.88 4.99
N ALA A 156 15.43 -6.15 4.69
CA ALA A 156 15.04 -7.30 3.86
C ALA A 156 15.70 -7.23 2.47
N ASP A 157 15.63 -6.08 1.79
CA ASP A 157 16.28 -5.86 0.50
C ASP A 157 17.81 -6.01 0.56
N ARG A 158 18.46 -5.57 1.66
CA ARG A 158 19.90 -5.73 1.88
C ARG A 158 20.30 -7.19 2.08
N GLU A 159 19.55 -7.94 2.88
CA GLU A 159 19.78 -9.37 3.08
C GLU A 159 19.60 -10.15 1.77
N ASP A 160 18.60 -9.78 0.96
CA ASP A 160 18.36 -10.38 -0.35
C ASP A 160 19.49 -10.10 -1.35
N ARG A 161 19.98 -8.86 -1.41
CA ARG A 161 21.16 -8.52 -2.22
C ARG A 161 22.41 -9.28 -1.76
N ALA A 162 22.59 -9.46 -0.45
CA ALA A 162 23.72 -10.20 0.11
C ALA A 162 23.65 -11.70 -0.25
N ARG A 163 22.46 -12.31 -0.22
CA ARG A 163 22.25 -13.70 -0.67
C ARG A 163 22.57 -13.88 -2.16
N ARG A 164 22.14 -12.95 -3.02
CA ARG A 164 22.40 -13.00 -4.47
C ARG A 164 23.86 -12.70 -4.86
N GLY A 165 24.60 -11.96 -4.03
CA GLY A 165 26.02 -11.63 -4.27
C GLY A 165 27.03 -12.69 -3.79
N GLY A 166 26.60 -13.66 -2.97
CA GLY A 166 27.47 -14.69 -2.39
C GLY A 166 27.82 -15.86 -3.32
N ASP A 167 27.17 -15.98 -4.48
CA ASP A 167 27.30 -17.13 -5.41
C ASP A 167 28.31 -16.86 -6.56
N ALA A 168 29.15 -15.82 -6.43
CA ALA A 168 30.15 -15.41 -7.43
C ALA A 168 31.61 -15.53 -6.93
N ALA A 169 31.90 -16.50 -6.06
CA ALA A 169 33.27 -16.81 -5.60
C ALA A 169 33.67 -18.26 -5.91
#